data_AF-A0A931VQP2-F1
#
_entry.id   AF-A0A931VQP2-F1
#
_cell.length_a   1.000
_cell.length_b   1.000
_cell.length_c   1.000
_cell.angle_alpha   90.00
_cell.angle_beta   90.00
_cell.angle_gamma   90.00
#
_symmetry.space_group_name_H-M   'P 1'
#
loop_
_entity.id
_entity.type
_entity.pdbx_description
1 polymer ?
#
loop_
_entity_poly.entity_id
_entity_poly.type
_entity_poly.pdbx_seq_one_letter_code
_entity_poly.pdbx_strand_id
1 'polypeptide(L)'
;MRNRNSNIILRGTAILLLSIAIVLTTSSLVGYSRERNNYPSGMTIAGVPVGGLDPQAASQRILEVYNTPIEIQYGGGNIQVNPTILGFQLDTESMLAAADLSRTGSSFWSGFWDYLWNRDPKPVPVPLRATITEERLRAYLQTEVAPRYDQPPTSAQPVPGSTSFTPGQPGQMLDIDRAVPLIEDALRSPTSRSVALASTQNVSAARPTLQNLEILMKQLVTTSGFDGVIGVYMLDLQNGQEINFAMNQGQDISVTPDVAFTASSTIKIPILVSYFIQNGKSPVDDATNDLILNMIRQSENPASDQMMARLDPNRGPLIVTEYMQKLGLQNTFIGGYFCNAANPCPLLQKFSTPANQRADAYITEPDVYNQTTVSDMGMLLEDIYQCSQTGGGALVAAFPDTINQNSCKQIINYLEQNKIGQLLEAGVPEGTTVAMKHGW
;
A
#
# COMPACT_ATOMS: atom_id res chain seq x y z
N MET A 1 -70.78 94.39 -7.63
CA MET A 1 -69.33 94.14 -7.71
C MET A 1 -68.71 94.47 -6.35
N ARG A 2 -68.17 93.48 -5.62
CA ARG A 2 -67.48 93.71 -4.34
C ARG A 2 -66.31 92.73 -4.23
N ASN A 3 -65.15 93.30 -3.88
CA ASN A 3 -63.79 92.77 -4.02
C ASN A 3 -63.56 91.34 -3.50
N ARG A 4 -62.96 90.51 -4.34
CA ARG A 4 -62.47 89.16 -4.00
C ARG A 4 -60.93 89.15 -4.09
N ASN A 5 -60.25 89.95 -3.27
CA ASN A 5 -58.79 89.87 -3.14
C ASN A 5 -58.42 88.78 -2.14
N SER A 6 -58.33 87.55 -2.65
CA SER A 6 -57.73 86.40 -1.98
C SER A 6 -56.26 86.72 -1.68
N ASN A 7 -55.87 86.65 -0.41
CA ASN A 7 -54.55 86.99 0.15
C ASN A 7 -53.35 86.48 -0.70
N ILE A 8 -52.71 87.38 -1.43
CA ILE A 8 -51.51 87.14 -2.26
C ILE A 8 -50.34 86.62 -1.40
N ILE A 9 -50.19 87.13 -0.18
CA ILE A 9 -49.16 86.69 0.78
C ILE A 9 -49.34 85.20 1.10
N LEU A 10 -50.57 84.76 1.37
CA LEU A 10 -50.88 83.38 1.73
C LEU A 10 -50.59 82.41 0.57
N ARG A 11 -50.85 82.84 -0.67
CA ARG A 11 -50.49 82.10 -1.89
C ARG A 11 -48.97 82.04 -2.11
N GLY A 12 -48.26 83.13 -1.86
CA GLY A 12 -46.80 83.19 -1.95
C GLY A 12 -46.10 82.28 -0.95
N THR A 13 -46.52 82.28 0.32
CA THR A 13 -46.03 81.34 1.34
C THR A 13 -46.40 79.90 1.03
N ALA A 14 -47.61 79.64 0.50
CA ALA A 14 -48.01 78.29 0.09
C ALA A 14 -47.14 77.75 -1.06
N ILE A 15 -46.83 78.58 -2.06
CA ILE A 15 -45.93 78.22 -3.16
C ILE A 15 -44.52 77.95 -2.63
N LEU A 16 -43.98 78.80 -1.74
CA LEU A 16 -42.66 78.59 -1.13
C LEU A 16 -42.59 77.27 -0.35
N LEU A 17 -43.58 77.01 0.52
CA LEU A 17 -43.65 75.77 1.30
C LEU A 17 -43.80 74.53 0.40
N LEU A 18 -44.61 74.61 -0.66
CA LEU A 18 -44.71 73.54 -1.66
C LEU A 18 -43.38 73.32 -2.39
N SER A 19 -42.65 74.39 -2.73
CA SER A 19 -41.34 74.30 -3.38
C SER A 19 -40.33 73.59 -2.48
N ILE A 20 -40.27 73.98 -1.20
CA ILE A 20 -39.39 73.35 -0.19
C ILE A 20 -39.79 71.89 0.02
N ALA A 21 -41.07 71.58 0.13
CA ALA A 21 -41.57 70.22 0.27
C ALA A 21 -41.20 69.33 -0.93
N ILE A 22 -41.27 69.86 -2.16
CA ILE A 22 -40.84 69.14 -3.37
C ILE A 22 -39.35 68.85 -3.32
N VAL A 23 -38.51 69.83 -2.97
CA VAL A 23 -37.04 69.65 -2.89
C VAL A 23 -36.69 68.63 -1.79
N LEU A 24 -37.30 68.72 -0.62
CA LEU A 24 -37.09 67.78 0.48
C LEU A 24 -37.56 66.37 0.14
N THR A 25 -38.72 66.23 -0.52
CA THR A 25 -39.24 64.92 -0.93
C THR A 25 -38.35 64.29 -1.99
N THR A 26 -37.92 65.07 -2.99
CA THR A 26 -37.04 64.59 -4.07
C THR A 26 -35.68 64.15 -3.51
N SER A 27 -35.07 64.98 -2.65
CA SER A 27 -33.79 64.64 -2.02
C SER A 27 -33.89 63.41 -1.11
N SER A 28 -34.95 63.30 -0.30
CA SER A 28 -35.21 62.13 0.54
C SER A 28 -35.46 60.87 -0.28
N LEU A 29 -36.18 60.98 -1.40
CA LEU A 29 -36.46 59.86 -2.30
C LEU A 29 -35.20 59.37 -3.02
N VAL A 30 -34.31 60.29 -3.42
CA VAL A 30 -32.99 59.95 -3.98
C VAL A 30 -32.10 59.29 -2.92
N GLY A 31 -32.11 59.80 -1.69
CA GLY A 31 -31.41 59.20 -0.55
C GLY A 31 -31.86 57.76 -0.29
N TYR A 32 -33.16 57.55 -0.13
CA TYR A 32 -33.76 56.23 0.07
C TYR A 32 -33.50 55.28 -1.11
N SER A 33 -33.59 55.77 -2.35
CA SER A 33 -33.31 54.97 -3.55
C SER A 33 -31.85 54.47 -3.56
N ARG A 34 -30.89 55.32 -3.17
CA ARG A 34 -29.48 54.93 -3.03
C ARG A 34 -29.27 53.94 -1.91
N GLU A 35 -29.88 54.15 -0.75
CA GLU A 35 -29.78 53.23 0.39
C GLU A 35 -30.37 51.86 0.06
N ARG A 36 -31.50 51.82 -0.65
CA ARG A 36 -32.14 50.56 -1.07
C ARG A 36 -31.35 49.79 -2.14
N ASN A 37 -30.46 50.46 -2.86
CA ASN A 37 -29.54 49.80 -3.80
C ASN A 37 -28.40 49.07 -3.07
N ASN A 38 -28.14 49.43 -1.81
CA ASN A 38 -27.09 48.82 -1.00
C ASN A 38 -27.69 47.85 0.03
N TYR A 39 -26.84 46.99 0.59
CA TYR A 39 -27.25 46.11 1.67
C TYR A 39 -27.46 46.88 2.98
N PRO A 40 -28.46 46.47 3.80
CA PRO A 40 -28.70 47.08 5.11
C PRO A 40 -27.46 47.14 5.98
N SER A 41 -27.34 48.22 6.76
CA SER A 41 -26.30 48.35 7.78
C SER A 41 -26.28 47.14 8.71
N GLY A 42 -25.08 46.63 9.02
CA GLY A 42 -24.88 45.45 9.87
C GLY A 42 -25.15 44.10 9.19
N MET A 43 -25.49 44.07 7.89
CA MET A 43 -25.65 42.81 7.16
C MET A 43 -24.31 42.08 6.99
N THR A 44 -24.34 40.76 7.17
CA THR A 44 -23.21 39.86 6.92
C THR A 44 -23.60 38.75 5.97
N ILE A 45 -22.73 38.43 5.01
CA ILE A 45 -22.84 37.25 4.15
C ILE A 45 -21.65 36.36 4.44
N ALA A 46 -21.89 35.09 4.79
CA ALA A 46 -20.84 34.16 5.21
C ALA A 46 -19.94 34.72 6.33
N GLY A 47 -20.52 35.48 7.27
CA GLY A 47 -19.76 36.14 8.33
C GLY A 47 -18.92 37.35 7.89
N VAL A 48 -18.90 37.69 6.59
CA VAL A 48 -18.24 38.88 6.04
C VAL A 48 -19.20 40.07 6.12
N PRO A 49 -18.81 41.21 6.73
CA PRO A 49 -19.66 42.39 6.78
C PRO A 49 -19.80 43.03 5.40
N VAL A 50 -21.03 43.17 4.92
CA VAL A 50 -21.37 43.74 3.60
C VAL A 50 -22.34 44.92 3.67
N GLY A 51 -22.75 45.33 4.87
CA GLY A 51 -23.64 46.46 5.05
C GLY A 51 -23.11 47.74 4.39
N GLY A 52 -24.00 48.46 3.70
CA GLY A 52 -23.69 49.66 2.93
C GLY A 52 -23.05 49.42 1.56
N LEU A 53 -22.73 48.18 1.19
CA LEU A 53 -22.19 47.84 -0.13
C LEU A 53 -23.30 47.51 -1.12
N ASP A 54 -23.07 47.78 -2.40
CA ASP A 54 -23.87 47.22 -3.48
C ASP A 54 -23.52 45.73 -3.72
N PRO A 55 -24.33 44.98 -4.50
CA PRO A 55 -24.07 43.56 -4.76
C PRO A 55 -22.69 43.25 -5.38
N GLN A 56 -22.17 44.15 -6.22
CA GLN A 56 -20.89 43.94 -6.89
C GLN A 56 -19.71 44.09 -5.92
N ALA A 57 -19.71 45.15 -5.12
CA ALA A 57 -18.71 45.39 -4.09
C ALA A 57 -18.78 44.33 -2.97
N ALA A 58 -19.98 43.88 -2.60
CA ALA A 58 -20.17 42.79 -1.66
C ALA A 58 -19.58 41.47 -2.18
N SER A 59 -19.83 41.12 -3.44
CA SER A 59 -19.25 39.94 -4.10
C SER A 59 -17.72 39.95 -4.07
N GLN A 60 -17.11 41.09 -4.46
CA GLN A 60 -15.66 41.26 -4.44
C GLN A 60 -15.09 41.07 -3.04
N ARG A 61 -15.71 41.69 -2.02
CA ARG A 61 -15.27 41.56 -0.63
C ARG A 61 -15.34 40.12 -0.11
N ILE A 62 -16.41 39.39 -0.44
CA ILE A 62 -16.55 37.97 -0.05
C ILE A 62 -15.44 37.14 -0.69
N LEU A 63 -15.18 37.35 -2.00
CA LEU A 63 -14.12 36.66 -2.72
C LEU A 63 -12.73 36.99 -2.15
N GLU A 64 -12.45 38.24 -1.81
CA GLU A 64 -11.16 38.63 -1.20
C GLU A 64 -10.93 37.90 0.13
N VAL A 65 -11.94 37.84 0.99
CA VAL A 65 -11.84 37.16 2.30
C VAL A 65 -11.65 35.65 2.13
N TYR A 66 -12.44 35.02 1.25
CA TYR A 66 -12.46 33.57 1.10
C TYR A 66 -11.45 32.98 0.12
N ASN A 67 -10.81 33.82 -0.72
CA ASN A 67 -9.67 33.40 -1.54
C ASN A 67 -8.31 33.69 -0.87
N THR A 68 -8.32 34.28 0.34
CA THR A 68 -7.11 34.42 1.14
C THR A 68 -6.56 33.03 1.47
N PRO A 69 -5.24 32.77 1.25
CA PRO A 69 -4.62 31.50 1.59
C PRO A 69 -4.86 31.10 3.04
N ILE A 70 -5.06 29.80 3.27
CA ILE A 70 -4.99 29.25 4.63
C ILE A 70 -3.54 28.88 4.96
N GLU A 71 -3.20 28.92 6.24
CA GLU A 71 -1.92 28.45 6.76
C GLU A 71 -2.09 27.07 7.42
N ILE A 72 -1.32 26.10 6.96
CA ILE A 72 -1.23 24.75 7.54
C ILE A 72 0.13 24.63 8.23
N GLN A 73 0.12 24.40 9.54
CA GLN A 73 1.32 24.17 10.34
C GLN A 73 1.53 22.66 10.50
N TYR A 74 2.60 22.13 9.93
CA TYR A 74 2.92 20.70 9.98
C TYR A 74 4.42 20.45 9.87
N GLY A 75 4.95 19.50 10.65
CA GLY A 75 6.37 19.11 10.59
C GLY A 75 7.35 20.26 10.88
N GLY A 76 6.93 21.28 11.65
CA GLY A 76 7.72 22.49 11.91
C GLY A 76 7.74 23.52 10.77
N GLY A 77 7.02 23.26 9.66
CA GLY A 77 6.84 24.20 8.55
C GLY A 77 5.47 24.87 8.56
N ASN A 78 5.42 26.06 7.95
CA ASN A 78 4.18 26.80 7.70
C ASN A 78 3.90 26.79 6.20
N ILE A 79 2.79 26.16 5.80
CA ILE A 79 2.41 25.93 4.42
C ILE A 79 1.24 26.86 4.11
N GLN A 80 1.43 27.79 3.18
CA GLN A 80 0.33 28.63 2.68
C GLN A 80 -0.26 28.02 1.42
N VAL A 81 -1.57 27.80 1.41
CA VAL A 81 -2.27 27.19 0.27
C VAL A 81 -3.53 27.96 -0.07
N ASN A 82 -3.72 28.19 -1.37
CA ASN A 82 -4.93 28.83 -1.88
C ASN A 82 -6.13 27.86 -1.76
N PRO A 83 -7.28 28.29 -1.23
CA PRO A 83 -8.49 27.49 -1.12
C PRO A 83 -8.90 26.76 -2.42
N THR A 84 -8.67 27.38 -3.58
CA THR A 84 -9.03 26.82 -4.88
C THR A 84 -8.23 25.55 -5.22
N ILE A 85 -6.96 25.48 -4.78
CA ILE A 85 -6.09 24.29 -4.97
C ILE A 85 -6.65 23.10 -4.17
N LEU A 86 -7.19 23.37 -2.99
CA LEU A 86 -7.81 22.38 -2.11
C LEU A 86 -9.23 21.98 -2.55
N GLY A 87 -9.74 22.52 -3.65
CA GLY A 87 -11.08 22.23 -4.15
C GLY A 87 -12.20 22.97 -3.40
N PHE A 88 -11.89 24.05 -2.67
CA PHE A 88 -12.90 24.91 -2.06
C PHE A 88 -13.53 25.84 -3.12
N GLN A 89 -14.86 25.83 -3.22
CA GLN A 89 -15.62 26.66 -4.13
C GLN A 89 -16.77 27.36 -3.41
N LEU A 90 -16.86 28.68 -3.57
CA LEU A 90 -17.94 29.50 -3.02
C LEU A 90 -19.12 29.55 -3.98
N ASP A 91 -20.33 29.42 -3.46
CA ASP A 91 -21.56 29.70 -4.20
C ASP A 91 -22.01 31.15 -3.93
N THR A 92 -21.24 32.09 -4.47
CA THR A 92 -21.50 33.52 -4.28
C THR A 92 -22.83 33.96 -4.86
N GLU A 93 -23.25 33.39 -5.98
CA GLU A 93 -24.51 33.72 -6.64
C GLU A 93 -25.70 33.38 -5.73
N SER A 94 -25.75 32.18 -5.16
CA SER A 94 -26.82 31.81 -4.22
C SER A 94 -26.80 32.66 -2.96
N MET A 95 -25.62 32.98 -2.44
CA MET A 95 -25.49 33.82 -1.24
C MET A 95 -25.98 35.26 -1.49
N LEU A 96 -25.62 35.86 -2.63
CA LEU A 96 -26.08 37.18 -3.02
C LEU A 96 -27.58 37.20 -3.32
N ALA A 97 -28.10 36.17 -3.99
CA ALA A 97 -29.54 36.03 -4.23
C ALA A 97 -30.33 35.95 -2.91
N ALA A 98 -29.85 35.19 -1.93
CA ALA A 98 -30.43 35.14 -0.59
C ALA A 98 -30.35 36.48 0.14
N ALA A 99 -29.25 37.22 -0.03
CA ALA A 99 -29.09 38.56 0.53
C ALA A 99 -30.04 39.58 -0.12
N ASP A 100 -30.25 39.49 -1.44
CA ASP A 100 -31.12 40.36 -2.20
C ASP A 100 -32.60 40.21 -1.84
N LEU A 101 -33.04 39.01 -1.44
CA LEU A 101 -34.38 38.80 -0.89
C LEU A 101 -34.62 39.65 0.38
N SER A 102 -33.59 39.80 1.23
CA SER A 102 -33.69 40.64 2.43
C SER A 102 -33.67 42.14 2.10
N ARG A 103 -32.96 42.53 1.03
CA ARG A 103 -32.88 43.92 0.55
C ARG A 103 -34.15 44.37 -0.17
N THR A 104 -34.77 43.49 -0.95
CA THR A 104 -35.89 43.82 -1.85
C THR A 104 -37.26 43.36 -1.35
N GLY A 105 -37.31 42.51 -0.32
CA GLY A 105 -38.55 41.90 0.17
C GLY A 105 -39.55 42.85 0.83
N SER A 106 -39.15 44.08 1.19
CA SER A 106 -40.05 45.10 1.76
C SER A 106 -40.72 45.98 0.69
N SER A 107 -41.93 46.47 0.97
CA SER A 107 -42.63 47.40 0.08
C SER A 107 -41.87 48.71 -0.03
N PHE A 108 -41.80 49.27 -1.26
CA PHE A 108 -41.08 50.51 -1.52
C PHE A 108 -41.54 51.64 -0.59
N TRP A 109 -42.87 51.84 -0.49
CA TRP A 109 -43.44 52.97 0.23
C TRP A 109 -43.40 52.80 1.74
N SER A 110 -43.49 51.59 2.28
CA SER A 110 -43.31 51.37 3.72
C SER A 110 -41.86 51.62 4.13
N GLY A 111 -40.89 51.12 3.35
CA GLY A 111 -39.48 51.36 3.62
C GLY A 111 -39.07 52.83 3.49
N PHE A 112 -39.70 53.60 2.59
CA PHE A 112 -39.46 55.04 2.48
C PHE A 112 -39.88 55.79 3.76
N TRP A 113 -41.02 55.39 4.34
CA TRP A 113 -41.46 55.93 5.62
C TRP A 113 -40.52 55.52 6.76
N ASP A 114 -40.09 54.26 6.80
CA ASP A 114 -39.11 53.79 7.80
C ASP A 114 -37.79 54.56 7.70
N TYR A 115 -37.30 54.84 6.49
CA TYR A 115 -36.15 55.70 6.22
C TYR A 115 -36.34 57.12 6.78
N LEU A 116 -37.47 57.77 6.51
CA LEU A 116 -37.76 59.13 7.02
C LEU A 116 -37.80 59.19 8.56
N TRP A 117 -38.18 58.11 9.22
CA TRP A 117 -38.22 57.98 10.68
C TRP A 117 -36.98 57.31 11.28
N ASN A 118 -35.93 57.09 10.50
CA ASN A 118 -34.66 56.48 10.93
C ASN A 118 -34.86 55.10 11.60
N ARG A 119 -35.70 54.26 10.97
CA ARG A 119 -36.01 52.89 11.38
C ARG A 119 -35.30 51.92 10.45
N ASP A 120 -34.11 51.49 10.85
CA ASP A 120 -33.33 50.56 10.03
C ASP A 120 -33.95 49.16 10.03
N PRO A 121 -33.98 48.47 8.87
CA PRO A 121 -34.36 47.08 8.80
C PRO A 121 -33.34 46.22 9.57
N LYS A 122 -33.82 45.25 10.35
CA LYS A 122 -32.94 44.31 11.06
C LYS A 122 -32.17 43.47 10.03
N PRO A 123 -30.83 43.46 10.05
CA PRO A 123 -30.05 42.65 9.12
C PRO A 123 -30.25 41.16 9.42
N VAL A 124 -30.46 40.38 8.36
CA VAL A 124 -30.50 38.91 8.43
C VAL A 124 -29.15 38.39 7.94
N PRO A 125 -28.41 37.60 8.74
CA PRO A 125 -27.16 37.02 8.30
C PRO A 125 -27.44 35.93 7.25
N VAL A 126 -26.72 35.97 6.13
CA VAL A 126 -26.76 34.91 5.12
C VAL A 126 -25.65 33.90 5.45
N PRO A 127 -25.98 32.60 5.65
CA PRO A 127 -24.98 31.59 5.96
C PRO A 127 -24.05 31.32 4.77
N LEU A 128 -22.83 30.84 5.05
CA LEU A 128 -21.89 30.40 4.03
C LEU A 128 -22.48 29.26 3.19
N ARG A 129 -22.38 29.37 1.87
CA ARG A 129 -22.57 28.26 0.93
C ARG A 129 -21.28 28.02 0.16
N ALA A 130 -20.71 26.85 0.38
CA ALA A 130 -19.48 26.42 -0.27
C ALA A 130 -19.40 24.90 -0.36
N THR A 131 -18.76 24.41 -1.41
CA THR A 131 -18.44 23.01 -1.65
C THR A 131 -16.93 22.78 -1.51
N ILE A 132 -16.55 21.57 -1.12
CA ILE A 132 -15.16 21.12 -1.02
C ILE A 132 -15.07 19.78 -1.75
N THR A 133 -14.12 19.65 -2.67
CA THR A 133 -13.80 18.36 -3.28
C THR A 133 -12.77 17.64 -2.40
N GLU A 134 -13.25 16.79 -1.49
CA GLU A 134 -12.41 16.10 -0.51
C GLU A 134 -11.26 15.32 -1.17
N GLU A 135 -11.49 14.71 -2.33
CA GLU A 135 -10.46 13.98 -3.07
C GLU A 135 -9.30 14.87 -3.51
N ARG A 136 -9.57 16.14 -3.85
CA ARG A 136 -8.52 17.11 -4.20
C ARG A 136 -7.71 17.54 -2.97
N LEU A 137 -8.39 17.77 -1.85
CA LEU A 137 -7.73 18.06 -0.58
C LEU A 137 -6.82 16.90 -0.16
N ARG A 138 -7.33 15.66 -0.19
CA ARG A 138 -6.55 14.46 0.11
C ARG A 138 -5.37 14.29 -0.83
N ALA A 139 -5.59 14.46 -2.13
CA ALA A 139 -4.50 14.40 -3.12
C ALA A 139 -3.42 15.44 -2.82
N TYR A 140 -3.79 16.69 -2.54
CA TYR A 140 -2.83 17.73 -2.17
C TYR A 140 -2.00 17.34 -0.92
N LEU A 141 -2.65 16.83 0.12
CA LEU A 141 -1.96 16.36 1.33
C LEU A 141 -1.00 15.21 1.02
N GLN A 142 -1.40 14.27 0.16
CA GLN A 142 -0.60 13.09 -0.20
C GLN A 142 0.58 13.41 -1.14
N THR A 143 0.43 14.35 -2.06
CA THR A 143 1.43 14.60 -3.10
C THR A 143 2.30 15.82 -2.82
N GLU A 144 1.79 16.81 -2.09
CA GLU A 144 2.50 18.07 -1.86
C GLU A 144 2.99 18.23 -0.41
N VAL A 145 2.23 17.74 0.57
CA VAL A 145 2.55 17.92 2.00
C VAL A 145 3.34 16.73 2.54
N ALA A 146 2.74 15.54 2.55
CA ALA A 146 3.35 14.34 3.13
C ALA A 146 4.78 14.06 2.61
N PRO A 147 5.08 14.10 1.30
CA PRO A 147 6.42 13.77 0.80
C PRO A 147 7.52 14.75 1.22
N ARG A 148 7.14 15.98 1.63
CA ARG A 148 8.10 17.04 2.01
C ARG A 148 8.33 17.12 3.51
N TYR A 149 7.32 16.77 4.31
CA TYR A 149 7.30 17.02 5.75
C TYR A 149 7.23 15.73 6.59
N ASP A 150 6.79 14.61 6.02
CA ASP A 150 6.79 13.33 6.73
C ASP A 150 8.23 12.81 6.89
N GLN A 151 8.48 12.19 8.02
CA GLN A 151 9.69 11.42 8.30
C GLN A 151 9.30 9.94 8.30
N PRO A 152 9.52 9.19 7.22
CA PRO A 152 9.15 7.78 7.20
C PRO A 152 9.95 6.98 8.25
N PRO A 153 9.38 5.90 8.80
CA PRO A 153 10.10 5.04 9.72
C PRO A 153 11.32 4.41 9.03
N THR A 154 12.41 4.24 9.75
CA THR A 154 13.57 3.50 9.24
C THR A 154 13.48 2.03 9.63
N SER A 155 14.02 1.15 8.78
CA SER A 155 14.06 -0.29 9.04
C SER A 155 15.21 -0.64 9.97
N ALA A 156 15.00 -1.69 10.77
CA ALA A 156 16.03 -2.25 11.61
C ALA A 156 17.19 -2.83 10.77
N GLN A 157 18.42 -2.54 11.18
CA GLN A 157 19.65 -2.84 10.42
C GLN A 157 20.40 -4.02 11.03
N PRO A 158 21.00 -4.90 10.21
CA PRO A 158 21.73 -6.05 10.72
C PRO A 158 22.95 -5.61 11.54
N VAL A 159 23.19 -6.27 12.69
CA VAL A 159 24.42 -6.09 13.48
C VAL A 159 25.47 -7.09 12.98
N PRO A 160 26.59 -6.63 12.40
CA PRO A 160 27.60 -7.51 11.81
C PRO A 160 28.10 -8.59 12.78
N GLY A 161 28.16 -9.84 12.31
CA GLY A 161 28.64 -10.98 13.09
C GLY A 161 27.69 -11.46 14.19
N SER A 162 26.44 -11.00 14.21
CA SER A 162 25.41 -11.48 15.14
C SER A 162 24.15 -11.88 14.37
N THR A 163 23.18 -12.49 15.04
CA THR A 163 21.82 -12.74 14.50
C THR A 163 20.82 -11.62 14.86
N SER A 164 21.31 -10.50 15.38
CA SER A 164 20.49 -9.41 15.91
C SER A 164 20.39 -8.24 14.93
N PHE A 165 19.32 -7.45 15.09
CA PHE A 165 19.13 -6.18 14.37
C PHE A 165 19.19 -5.01 15.35
N THR A 166 19.85 -3.93 14.94
CA THR A 166 19.70 -2.62 15.58
C THR A 166 18.32 -2.09 15.24
N PRO A 167 17.48 -1.74 16.23
CA PRO A 167 16.15 -1.21 15.98
C PRO A 167 16.18 0.01 15.04
N GLY A 168 15.23 0.06 14.11
CA GLY A 168 14.98 1.27 13.34
C GLY A 168 14.39 2.38 14.21
N GLN A 169 14.15 3.53 13.59
CA GLN A 169 13.51 4.68 14.23
C GLN A 169 12.04 4.77 13.81
N PRO A 170 11.12 5.05 14.74
CA PRO A 170 9.73 5.35 14.40
C PRO A 170 9.63 6.54 13.45
N GLY A 171 8.62 6.50 12.58
CA GLY A 171 8.32 7.60 11.66
C GLY A 171 7.33 8.61 12.23
N GLN A 172 7.31 9.79 11.64
CA GLN A 172 6.28 10.80 11.81
C GLN A 172 5.58 10.99 10.47
N MET A 173 4.33 10.55 10.37
CA MET A 173 3.55 10.66 9.14
C MET A 173 2.26 11.44 9.36
N LEU A 174 1.80 12.14 8.33
CA LEU A 174 0.59 12.94 8.39
C LEU A 174 -0.63 12.04 8.51
N ASP A 175 -1.48 12.29 9.52
CA ASP A 175 -2.80 11.67 9.60
C ASP A 175 -3.76 12.43 8.68
N ILE A 176 -3.88 11.97 7.43
CA ILE A 176 -4.70 12.63 6.41
C ILE A 176 -6.18 12.62 6.82
N ASP A 177 -6.67 11.53 7.41
CA ASP A 177 -8.07 11.40 7.81
C ASP A 177 -8.44 12.39 8.92
N ARG A 178 -7.51 12.68 9.85
CA ARG A 178 -7.70 13.73 10.85
C ARG A 178 -7.44 15.14 10.32
N ALA A 179 -6.55 15.29 9.33
CA ALA A 179 -6.20 16.59 8.78
C ALA A 179 -7.33 17.20 7.95
N VAL A 180 -8.03 16.39 7.15
CA VAL A 180 -9.12 16.82 6.27
C VAL A 180 -10.15 17.70 7.00
N PRO A 181 -10.85 17.24 8.06
CA PRO A 181 -11.89 18.05 8.71
C PRO A 181 -11.36 19.36 9.31
N LEU A 182 -10.12 19.36 9.84
CA LEU A 182 -9.51 20.57 10.41
C LEU A 182 -9.23 21.62 9.33
N ILE A 183 -8.81 21.19 8.14
CA ILE A 183 -8.59 22.08 7.00
C ILE A 183 -9.92 22.59 6.44
N GLU A 184 -10.96 21.74 6.37
CA GLU A 184 -12.28 22.16 5.94
C GLU A 184 -12.86 23.27 6.84
N ASP A 185 -12.69 23.15 8.16
CA ASP A 185 -13.10 24.19 9.11
C ASP A 185 -12.37 25.52 8.87
N ALA A 186 -11.05 25.47 8.63
CA ALA A 186 -10.24 26.65 8.30
C ALA A 186 -10.64 27.28 6.95
N LEU A 187 -11.05 26.46 5.98
CA LEU A 187 -11.56 26.92 4.68
C LEU A 187 -12.93 27.61 4.80
N ARG A 188 -13.80 27.13 5.70
CA ARG A 188 -15.13 27.70 5.95
C ARG A 188 -15.08 28.96 6.83
N SER A 189 -14.00 29.19 7.56
CA SER A 189 -13.86 30.35 8.45
C SER A 189 -13.37 31.61 7.71
N PRO A 190 -14.02 32.77 7.90
CA PRO A 190 -13.52 34.04 7.36
C PRO A 190 -12.38 34.65 8.18
N THR A 191 -12.13 34.16 9.41
CA THR A 191 -11.14 34.74 10.35
C THR A 191 -10.13 33.73 10.88
N SER A 192 -10.53 32.48 11.09
CA SER A 192 -9.67 31.41 11.62
C SER A 192 -9.09 30.60 10.46
N ARG A 193 -8.09 31.17 9.77
CA ARG A 193 -7.49 30.61 8.55
C ARG A 193 -6.15 29.91 8.79
N SER A 194 -5.85 29.50 10.01
CA SER A 194 -4.63 28.78 10.37
C SER A 194 -4.99 27.49 11.11
N VAL A 195 -4.34 26.39 10.76
CA VAL A 195 -4.58 25.05 11.31
C VAL A 195 -3.27 24.35 11.62
N ALA A 196 -3.15 23.77 12.82
CA ALA A 196 -2.02 22.94 13.20
C ALA A 196 -2.39 21.46 13.05
N LEU A 197 -1.63 20.73 12.24
CA LEU A 197 -1.82 19.31 12.00
C LEU A 197 -0.89 18.49 12.88
N ALA A 198 -1.43 17.42 13.46
CA ALA A 198 -0.65 16.47 14.24
C ALA A 198 -0.12 15.34 13.35
N SER A 199 1.13 14.95 13.59
CA SER A 199 1.70 13.71 13.05
C SER A 199 1.22 12.50 13.86
N THR A 200 1.07 11.36 13.19
CA THR A 200 0.99 10.07 13.88
C THR A 200 2.37 9.73 14.44
N GLN A 201 2.58 9.94 15.75
CA GLN A 201 3.88 9.76 16.41
C GLN A 201 4.29 8.29 16.64
N ASN A 202 3.43 7.33 16.29
CA ASN A 202 3.59 5.91 16.60
C ASN A 202 3.65 5.02 15.35
N VAL A 203 4.19 5.52 14.23
CA VAL A 203 4.54 4.62 13.12
C VAL A 203 5.76 3.83 13.58
N SER A 204 5.52 2.62 14.10
CA SER A 204 6.58 1.76 14.64
C SER A 204 7.73 1.62 13.65
N ALA A 205 8.96 1.49 14.17
CA ALA A 205 10.12 1.18 13.37
C ALA A 205 9.81 0.02 12.40
N ALA A 206 10.23 0.17 11.15
CA ALA A 206 9.96 -0.86 10.16
C ALA A 206 10.72 -2.14 10.53
N ARG A 207 10.07 -3.30 10.35
CA ARG A 207 10.74 -4.60 10.47
C ARG A 207 11.94 -4.65 9.50
N PRO A 208 12.97 -5.47 9.78
CA PRO A 208 14.03 -5.69 8.81
C PRO A 208 13.46 -6.11 7.46
N THR A 209 13.97 -5.52 6.38
CA THR A 209 13.61 -5.91 5.01
C THR A 209 14.25 -7.26 4.66
N LEU A 210 13.73 -7.98 3.66
CA LEU A 210 14.42 -9.18 3.15
C LEU A 210 15.84 -8.87 2.66
N GLN A 211 16.07 -7.68 2.11
CA GLN A 211 17.42 -7.23 1.75
C GLN A 211 18.34 -7.11 2.97
N ASN A 212 17.85 -6.58 4.09
CA ASN A 212 18.62 -6.55 5.34
C ASN A 212 18.90 -7.96 5.88
N LEU A 213 17.97 -8.89 5.69
CA LEU A 213 18.17 -10.30 6.03
C LEU A 213 19.22 -10.96 5.12
N GLU A 214 19.22 -10.70 3.81
CA GLU A 214 20.27 -11.18 2.89
C GLU A 214 21.64 -10.68 3.31
N ILE A 215 21.77 -9.38 3.60
CA ILE A 215 23.02 -8.78 4.10
C ILE A 215 23.48 -9.49 5.39
N LEU A 216 22.56 -9.73 6.33
CA LEU A 216 22.85 -10.45 7.57
C LEU A 216 23.38 -11.86 7.29
N MET A 217 22.72 -12.62 6.41
CA MET A 217 23.13 -13.98 6.06
C MET A 217 24.52 -14.01 5.43
N LYS A 218 24.80 -13.11 4.46
CA LYS A 218 26.13 -12.99 3.85
C LYS A 218 27.20 -12.64 4.88
N GLN A 219 26.92 -11.70 5.78
CA GLN A 219 27.84 -11.35 6.87
C GLN A 219 28.09 -12.51 7.82
N LEU A 220 27.08 -13.30 8.17
CA LEU A 220 27.24 -14.49 9.00
C LEU A 220 28.12 -15.54 8.33
N VAL A 221 27.95 -15.79 7.03
CA VAL A 221 28.83 -16.69 6.26
C VAL A 221 30.28 -16.19 6.34
N THR A 222 30.53 -14.93 6.00
CA THR A 222 31.89 -14.35 6.03
C THR A 222 32.51 -14.38 7.42
N THR A 223 31.76 -13.98 8.46
CA THR A 223 32.28 -13.88 9.83
C THR A 223 32.46 -15.23 10.51
N SER A 224 31.72 -16.26 10.09
CA SER A 224 31.92 -17.64 10.54
C SER A 224 33.22 -18.27 10.03
N GLY A 225 33.85 -17.66 9.01
CA GLY A 225 35.03 -18.21 8.36
C GLY A 225 34.74 -19.41 7.45
N PHE A 226 33.49 -19.56 6.99
CA PHE A 226 33.12 -20.61 6.05
C PHE A 226 33.88 -20.46 4.73
N ASP A 227 34.67 -21.47 4.39
CA ASP A 227 35.59 -21.51 3.25
C ASP A 227 35.05 -22.33 2.07
N GLY A 228 33.81 -22.81 2.16
CA GLY A 228 33.13 -23.55 1.10
C GLY A 228 32.27 -22.68 0.19
N VAL A 229 31.47 -23.36 -0.62
CA VAL A 229 30.41 -22.76 -1.45
C VAL A 229 29.08 -22.92 -0.75
N ILE A 230 28.32 -21.82 -0.61
CA ILE A 230 26.96 -21.81 -0.07
C ILE A 230 26.02 -21.16 -1.06
N GLY A 231 24.86 -21.80 -1.28
CA GLY A 231 23.74 -21.20 -1.99
C GLY A 231 22.57 -21.05 -1.03
N VAL A 232 21.81 -19.97 -1.17
CA VAL A 232 20.58 -19.74 -0.41
C VAL A 232 19.49 -19.27 -1.36
N TYR A 233 18.36 -19.96 -1.31
CA TYR A 233 17.11 -19.52 -1.91
C TYR A 233 16.03 -19.48 -0.83
N MET A 234 15.28 -18.40 -0.75
CA MET A 234 14.13 -18.23 0.14
C MET A 234 13.05 -17.45 -0.57
N LEU A 235 11.80 -17.88 -0.45
CA LEU A 235 10.63 -17.21 -0.98
C LEU A 235 9.62 -16.94 0.15
N ASP A 236 9.19 -15.69 0.29
CA ASP A 236 8.07 -15.31 1.14
C ASP A 236 6.76 -15.49 0.36
N LEU A 237 6.01 -16.53 0.73
CA LEU A 237 4.76 -16.92 0.08
C LEU A 237 3.61 -15.91 0.28
N GLN A 238 3.75 -14.91 1.16
CA GLN A 238 2.71 -13.89 1.37
C GLN A 238 2.77 -12.76 0.34
N ASN A 239 3.98 -12.41 -0.12
CA ASN A 239 4.23 -11.24 -0.95
C ASN A 239 5.10 -11.52 -2.18
N GLY A 240 5.62 -12.74 -2.33
CA GLY A 240 6.46 -13.16 -3.45
C GLY A 240 7.88 -12.58 -3.43
N GLN A 241 8.34 -12.01 -2.31
CA GLN A 241 9.72 -11.53 -2.21
C GLN A 241 10.70 -12.69 -2.04
N GLU A 242 11.84 -12.58 -2.71
CA GLU A 242 12.84 -13.64 -2.78
C GLU A 242 14.21 -13.17 -2.25
N ILE A 243 14.94 -14.12 -1.67
CA ILE A 243 16.39 -14.03 -1.50
C ILE A 243 16.99 -15.16 -2.33
N ASN A 244 17.91 -14.83 -3.24
CA ASN A 244 18.66 -15.80 -4.02
C ASN A 244 20.10 -15.33 -4.19
N PHE A 245 21.03 -15.95 -3.48
CA PHE A 245 22.45 -15.67 -3.61
C PHE A 245 23.29 -16.92 -3.44
N ALA A 246 24.52 -16.87 -3.96
CA ALA A 246 25.54 -17.85 -3.67
C ALA A 246 26.87 -17.15 -3.34
N MET A 247 27.65 -17.77 -2.45
CA MET A 247 28.99 -17.31 -2.08
C MET A 247 29.97 -18.46 -2.19
N ASN A 248 31.20 -18.17 -2.63
CA ASN A 248 32.34 -19.08 -2.58
C ASN A 248 33.44 -18.42 -1.75
N GLN A 249 33.89 -19.06 -0.67
CA GLN A 249 34.91 -18.51 0.24
C GLN A 249 34.56 -17.09 0.74
N GLY A 250 33.27 -16.89 1.06
CA GLY A 250 32.75 -15.60 1.53
C GLY A 250 32.71 -14.49 0.48
N GLN A 251 32.89 -14.79 -0.81
CA GLN A 251 32.72 -13.86 -1.93
C GLN A 251 31.47 -14.20 -2.73
N ASP A 252 30.67 -13.19 -3.09
CA ASP A 252 29.48 -13.38 -3.93
C ASP A 252 29.87 -13.95 -5.31
N ILE A 253 29.13 -14.96 -5.76
CA ILE A 253 29.22 -15.53 -7.10
C ILE A 253 27.88 -15.40 -7.82
N SER A 254 27.90 -15.42 -9.16
CA SER A 254 26.65 -15.35 -9.95
C SER A 254 25.71 -16.51 -9.61
N VAL A 255 24.40 -16.27 -9.66
CA VAL A 255 23.33 -17.29 -9.62
C VAL A 255 22.61 -17.43 -10.97
N THR A 256 23.19 -16.86 -12.03
CA THR A 256 22.65 -16.94 -13.40
C THR A 256 23.74 -17.40 -14.38
N PRO A 257 23.69 -18.65 -14.90
CA PRO A 257 22.86 -19.78 -14.45
C PRO A 257 23.10 -20.12 -12.97
N ASP A 258 22.20 -20.81 -12.27
CA ASP A 258 22.38 -21.10 -10.82
C ASP A 258 23.56 -22.08 -10.54
N VAL A 259 23.97 -22.22 -9.28
CA VAL A 259 25.09 -23.07 -8.85
C VAL A 259 24.61 -24.50 -8.62
N ALA A 260 25.24 -25.46 -9.30
CA ALA A 260 24.92 -26.88 -9.12
C ALA A 260 25.51 -27.41 -7.81
N PHE A 261 24.70 -28.10 -7.02
CA PHE A 261 25.12 -28.84 -5.83
C PHE A 261 24.77 -30.32 -5.99
N THR A 262 25.55 -31.21 -5.35
CA THR A 262 25.09 -32.57 -5.09
C THR A 262 23.78 -32.48 -4.29
N ALA A 263 22.71 -33.09 -4.78
CA ALA A 263 21.43 -33.06 -4.07
C ALA A 263 21.46 -33.96 -2.82
N SER A 264 22.39 -34.92 -2.75
CA SER A 264 22.51 -35.89 -1.66
C SER A 264 21.14 -36.52 -1.38
N SER A 265 20.64 -36.44 -0.15
CA SER A 265 19.32 -36.97 0.21
C SER A 265 18.17 -35.97 0.04
N THR A 266 18.41 -34.72 -0.36
CA THR A 266 17.30 -33.78 -0.67
C THR A 266 16.59 -34.16 -1.96
N ILE A 267 17.26 -34.89 -2.87
CA ILE A 267 16.66 -35.47 -4.08
C ILE A 267 15.48 -36.43 -3.78
N LYS A 268 15.35 -36.89 -2.53
CA LYS A 268 14.23 -37.71 -2.06
C LYS A 268 12.91 -36.92 -2.06
N ILE A 269 12.95 -35.58 -2.08
CA ILE A 269 11.77 -34.73 -2.33
C ILE A 269 11.27 -34.97 -3.77
N PRO A 270 12.07 -34.76 -4.84
CA PRO A 270 11.70 -35.17 -6.20
C PRO A 270 11.19 -36.60 -6.32
N ILE A 271 11.83 -37.59 -5.68
CA ILE A 271 11.38 -38.99 -5.71
C ILE A 271 9.96 -39.12 -5.14
N LEU A 272 9.69 -38.49 -3.99
CA LEU A 272 8.37 -38.50 -3.36
C LEU A 272 7.32 -37.83 -4.25
N VAL A 273 7.65 -36.65 -4.82
CA VAL A 273 6.76 -35.93 -5.73
C VAL A 273 6.44 -36.78 -6.95
N SER A 274 7.43 -37.42 -7.57
CA SER A 274 7.25 -38.29 -8.73
C SER A 274 6.36 -39.49 -8.44
N TYR A 275 6.47 -40.09 -7.25
CA TYR A 275 5.53 -41.13 -6.82
C TYR A 275 4.09 -40.63 -6.79
N PHE A 276 3.85 -39.44 -6.22
CA PHE A 276 2.52 -38.85 -6.16
C PHE A 276 2.01 -38.33 -7.51
N ILE A 277 2.88 -37.94 -8.43
CA ILE A 277 2.50 -37.69 -9.82
C ILE A 277 1.95 -38.97 -10.44
N GLN A 278 2.64 -40.11 -10.32
CA GLN A 278 2.20 -41.35 -10.98
C GLN A 278 1.03 -42.05 -10.26
N ASN A 279 0.94 -41.94 -8.92
CA ASN A 279 0.04 -42.76 -8.09
C ASN A 279 -0.94 -41.96 -7.21
N GLY A 280 -0.92 -40.62 -7.26
CA GLY A 280 -1.64 -39.75 -6.31
C GLY A 280 -3.16 -39.79 -6.34
N LYS A 281 -3.77 -40.58 -7.23
CA LYS A 281 -5.22 -40.87 -7.24
C LYS A 281 -5.62 -42.00 -6.30
N SER A 282 -4.67 -42.87 -5.96
CA SER A 282 -4.91 -44.02 -5.09
C SER A 282 -4.41 -43.72 -3.68
N PRO A 283 -5.07 -44.23 -2.64
CA PRO A 283 -4.51 -44.23 -1.30
C PRO A 283 -3.14 -44.94 -1.30
N VAL A 284 -2.22 -44.43 -0.49
CA VAL A 284 -0.92 -45.08 -0.26
C VAL A 284 -1.16 -46.34 0.58
N ASP A 285 -0.74 -47.50 0.08
CA ASP A 285 -0.80 -48.75 0.84
C ASP A 285 0.26 -48.78 1.97
N ASP A 286 0.04 -49.63 2.98
CA ASP A 286 0.91 -49.70 4.17
C ASP A 286 2.39 -49.95 3.82
N ALA A 287 2.65 -50.85 2.87
CA ALA A 287 4.01 -51.18 2.44
C ALA A 287 4.72 -49.99 1.77
N THR A 288 3.97 -49.16 1.03
CA THR A 288 4.50 -47.95 0.41
C THR A 288 4.65 -46.82 1.42
N ASN A 289 3.73 -46.70 2.37
CA ASN A 289 3.84 -45.76 3.48
C ASN A 289 5.12 -46.02 4.28
N ASP A 290 5.43 -47.27 4.60
CA ASP A 290 6.67 -47.64 5.31
C ASP A 290 7.93 -47.26 4.52
N LEU A 291 7.92 -47.49 3.20
CA LEU A 291 9.02 -47.06 2.33
C LEU A 291 9.19 -45.55 2.29
N ILE A 292 8.09 -44.79 2.20
CA ILE A 292 8.14 -43.32 2.21
C ILE A 292 8.70 -42.84 3.56
N LEU A 293 8.24 -43.40 4.68
CA LEU A 293 8.72 -43.02 6.01
C LEU A 293 10.22 -43.35 6.18
N ASN A 294 10.68 -44.52 5.76
CA ASN A 294 12.11 -44.85 5.80
C ASN A 294 12.94 -43.94 4.87
N MET A 295 12.40 -43.61 3.70
CA MET A 295 13.05 -42.68 2.76
C MET A 295 13.13 -41.24 3.30
N ILE A 296 12.06 -40.72 3.90
CA ILE A 296 11.96 -39.30 4.29
C ILE A 296 12.47 -39.09 5.72
N ARG A 297 12.03 -39.89 6.68
CA ARG A 297 12.42 -39.75 8.09
C ARG A 297 13.83 -40.28 8.34
N GLN A 298 14.12 -41.51 7.95
CA GLN A 298 15.41 -42.17 8.20
C GLN A 298 16.45 -41.90 7.10
N SER A 299 16.03 -41.32 5.98
CA SER A 299 16.90 -41.05 4.84
C SER A 299 17.55 -42.31 4.25
N GLU A 300 16.89 -43.46 4.31
CA GLU A 300 17.43 -44.73 3.81
C GLU A 300 17.51 -44.77 2.28
N ASN A 301 18.66 -45.18 1.74
CA ASN A 301 18.86 -45.36 0.30
C ASN A 301 18.11 -46.57 -0.28
N PRO A 302 18.09 -47.76 0.38
CA PRO A 302 17.31 -48.89 -0.11
C PRO A 302 15.82 -48.61 -0.25
N ALA A 303 15.25 -47.80 0.66
CA ALA A 303 13.86 -47.36 0.56
C ALA A 303 13.65 -46.41 -0.64
N SER A 304 14.57 -45.48 -0.88
CA SER A 304 14.55 -44.60 -2.06
C SER A 304 14.62 -45.38 -3.37
N ASP A 305 15.50 -46.38 -3.45
CA ASP A 305 15.63 -47.22 -4.64
C ASP A 305 14.36 -48.02 -4.91
N GLN A 306 13.73 -48.57 -3.86
CA GLN A 306 12.44 -49.25 -3.98
C GLN A 306 11.30 -48.30 -4.39
N MET A 307 11.30 -47.05 -3.90
CA MET A 307 10.33 -46.04 -4.33
C MET A 307 10.51 -45.68 -5.80
N MET A 308 11.75 -45.52 -6.28
CA MET A 308 12.02 -45.30 -7.70
C MET A 308 11.66 -46.52 -8.55
N ALA A 309 11.90 -47.75 -8.07
CA ALA A 309 11.53 -48.98 -8.77
C ALA A 309 10.01 -49.17 -8.90
N ARG A 310 9.21 -48.54 -8.02
CA ARG A 310 7.74 -48.47 -8.15
C ARG A 310 7.27 -47.52 -9.26
N LEU A 311 8.10 -46.57 -9.69
CA LEU A 311 7.85 -45.76 -10.89
C LEU A 311 8.11 -46.61 -12.14
N ASP A 312 9.33 -47.16 -12.20
CA ASP A 312 9.77 -48.15 -13.18
C ASP A 312 11.01 -48.88 -12.64
N PRO A 313 11.07 -50.23 -12.70
CA PRO A 313 12.17 -51.00 -12.10
C PRO A 313 13.54 -50.72 -12.73
N ASN A 314 13.61 -50.27 -13.98
CA ASN A 314 14.86 -50.03 -14.70
C ASN A 314 15.16 -48.55 -14.92
N ARG A 315 14.12 -47.72 -15.00
CA ARG A 315 14.19 -46.30 -15.37
C ARG A 315 13.68 -45.34 -14.30
N GLY A 316 13.35 -45.81 -13.10
CA GLY A 316 12.85 -44.99 -12.00
C GLY A 316 13.58 -43.65 -11.82
N PRO A 317 14.92 -43.62 -11.73
CA PRO A 317 15.68 -42.35 -11.64
C PRO A 317 15.45 -41.39 -12.82
N LEU A 318 15.39 -41.93 -14.04
CA LEU A 318 15.17 -41.12 -15.24
C LEU A 318 13.76 -40.54 -15.29
N ILE A 319 12.75 -41.28 -14.82
CA ILE A 319 11.37 -40.77 -14.69
C ILE A 319 11.30 -39.61 -13.70
N VAL A 320 12.00 -39.70 -12.56
CA VAL A 320 12.09 -38.58 -11.61
C VAL A 320 12.66 -37.35 -12.30
N THR A 321 13.76 -37.51 -13.02
CA THR A 321 14.40 -36.41 -13.77
C THR A 321 13.49 -35.83 -14.85
N GLU A 322 12.83 -36.67 -15.65
CA GLU A 322 11.89 -36.26 -16.70
C GLU A 322 10.75 -35.41 -16.11
N TYR A 323 10.25 -35.77 -14.93
CA TYR A 323 9.20 -35.00 -14.26
C TYR A 323 9.69 -33.65 -13.75
N MET A 324 10.89 -33.59 -13.14
CA MET A 324 11.47 -32.31 -12.70
C MET A 324 11.73 -31.38 -13.88
N GLN A 325 12.28 -31.90 -14.98
CA GLN A 325 12.51 -31.12 -16.21
C GLN A 325 11.20 -30.64 -16.86
N LYS A 326 10.13 -31.44 -16.79
CA LYS A 326 8.80 -31.02 -17.25
C LYS A 326 8.23 -29.86 -16.43
N LEU A 327 8.58 -29.75 -15.16
CA LEU A 327 8.26 -28.60 -14.29
C LEU A 327 9.12 -27.37 -14.58
N GLY A 328 10.11 -27.46 -15.48
CA GLY A 328 11.06 -26.39 -15.72
C GLY A 328 12.28 -26.41 -14.80
N LEU A 329 12.38 -27.39 -13.90
CA LEU A 329 13.50 -27.56 -12.96
C LEU A 329 14.66 -28.28 -13.66
N GLN A 330 15.27 -27.59 -14.62
CA GLN A 330 16.26 -28.17 -15.55
C GLN A 330 17.54 -28.65 -14.87
N ASN A 331 17.87 -28.13 -13.68
CA ASN A 331 19.11 -28.45 -12.98
C ASN A 331 18.95 -29.59 -11.97
N THR A 332 17.71 -30.02 -11.69
CA THR A 332 17.41 -31.11 -10.77
C THR A 332 17.28 -32.44 -11.49
N PHE A 333 18.18 -33.38 -11.16
CA PHE A 333 18.17 -34.71 -11.76
C PHE A 333 18.69 -35.80 -10.82
N ILE A 334 18.32 -37.04 -11.12
CA ILE A 334 18.91 -38.26 -10.61
C ILE A 334 19.15 -39.25 -11.77
N GLY A 335 20.42 -39.53 -12.05
CA GLY A 335 20.87 -40.33 -13.19
C GLY A 335 21.06 -41.82 -12.91
N GLY A 336 20.87 -42.26 -11.67
CA GLY A 336 20.97 -43.67 -11.30
C GLY A 336 20.41 -43.93 -9.90
N TYR A 337 20.24 -45.19 -9.56
CA TYR A 337 19.88 -45.62 -8.20
C TYR A 337 21.01 -45.34 -7.21
N PHE A 338 20.70 -45.15 -5.93
CA PHE A 338 21.70 -44.91 -4.89
C PHE A 338 22.60 -46.13 -4.69
N CYS A 339 21.97 -47.30 -4.55
CA CYS A 339 22.61 -48.58 -4.29
C CYS A 339 23.66 -48.47 -3.16
N ASN A 340 24.63 -49.39 -3.10
CA ASN A 340 25.69 -49.30 -2.10
C ASN A 340 27.04 -49.66 -2.71
N ALA A 341 28.13 -49.28 -2.04
CA ALA A 341 29.48 -49.51 -2.54
C ALA A 341 29.81 -50.99 -2.79
N ALA A 342 29.15 -51.92 -2.06
CA ALA A 342 29.31 -53.36 -2.26
C ALA A 342 28.55 -53.90 -3.48
N ASN A 343 27.49 -53.21 -3.92
CA ASN A 343 26.66 -53.54 -5.08
C ASN A 343 26.33 -52.25 -5.84
N PRO A 344 27.27 -51.67 -6.59
CA PRO A 344 27.07 -50.40 -7.26
C PRO A 344 26.06 -50.55 -8.39
N CYS A 345 25.17 -49.57 -8.54
CA CYS A 345 24.30 -49.49 -9.69
C CYS A 345 24.94 -48.67 -10.81
N PRO A 346 24.64 -48.99 -12.08
CA PRO A 346 25.16 -48.21 -13.19
C PRO A 346 24.58 -46.79 -13.16
N LEU A 347 25.39 -45.81 -13.52
CA LEU A 347 24.90 -44.52 -13.96
C LEU A 347 24.11 -44.74 -15.26
N LEU A 348 22.79 -44.58 -15.21
CA LEU A 348 21.89 -44.83 -16.33
C LEU A 348 22.04 -43.73 -17.40
N GLN A 349 22.21 -42.48 -16.95
CA GLN A 349 22.38 -41.34 -17.84
C GLN A 349 23.23 -40.25 -17.17
N LYS A 350 24.11 -39.63 -17.96
CA LYS A 350 24.82 -38.41 -17.57
C LYS A 350 24.04 -37.19 -18.08
N PHE A 351 23.82 -36.21 -17.21
CA PHE A 351 23.06 -35.01 -17.52
C PHE A 351 23.96 -33.78 -17.67
N SER A 352 23.64 -32.95 -18.66
CA SER A 352 24.19 -31.60 -18.84
C SER A 352 23.09 -30.58 -18.63
N THR A 353 23.26 -29.70 -17.65
CA THR A 353 22.28 -28.69 -17.22
C THR A 353 22.94 -27.31 -17.27
N PRO A 354 22.17 -26.21 -17.39
CA PRO A 354 22.75 -24.87 -17.36
C PRO A 354 23.65 -24.62 -16.15
N ALA A 355 23.27 -25.11 -14.96
CA ALA A 355 24.05 -24.97 -13.73
C ALA A 355 25.36 -25.77 -13.74
N ASN A 356 25.34 -27.03 -14.21
CA ASN A 356 26.54 -27.88 -14.21
C ASN A 356 27.46 -27.67 -15.42
N GLN A 357 27.08 -26.78 -16.34
CA GLN A 357 27.89 -26.33 -17.47
C GLN A 357 28.50 -24.93 -17.25
N ARG A 358 28.37 -24.36 -16.06
CA ARG A 358 29.05 -23.10 -15.73
C ARG A 358 30.57 -23.24 -15.84
N ALA A 359 31.24 -22.14 -16.17
CA ALA A 359 32.70 -22.11 -16.25
C ALA A 359 33.37 -22.42 -14.90
N ASP A 360 32.70 -22.10 -13.80
CA ASP A 360 33.09 -22.39 -12.42
C ASP A 360 32.34 -23.60 -11.84
N ALA A 361 31.70 -24.45 -12.65
CA ALA A 361 30.91 -25.59 -12.14
C ALA A 361 31.71 -26.61 -11.30
N TYR A 362 33.05 -26.55 -11.35
CA TYR A 362 33.93 -27.40 -10.55
C TYR A 362 34.03 -26.95 -9.08
N ILE A 363 33.57 -25.75 -8.70
CA ILE A 363 33.74 -25.22 -7.33
C ILE A 363 32.98 -26.04 -6.28
N THR A 364 31.95 -26.78 -6.66
CA THR A 364 31.17 -27.67 -5.78
C THR A 364 31.43 -29.15 -6.02
N GLU A 365 32.23 -29.51 -7.04
CA GLU A 365 32.48 -30.89 -7.50
C GLU A 365 31.24 -31.81 -7.42
N PRO A 366 30.09 -31.42 -8.01
CA PRO A 366 28.82 -32.08 -7.71
C PRO A 366 28.75 -33.50 -8.27
N ASP A 367 28.13 -34.41 -7.51
CA ASP A 367 28.00 -35.83 -7.85
C ASP A 367 27.29 -35.99 -9.21
N VAL A 368 27.85 -36.82 -10.09
CA VAL A 368 27.27 -37.10 -11.40
C VAL A 368 25.97 -37.91 -11.34
N TYR A 369 25.66 -38.53 -10.20
CA TYR A 369 24.42 -39.30 -9.99
C TYR A 369 23.23 -38.44 -9.64
N ASN A 370 23.39 -37.36 -8.87
CA ASN A 370 22.27 -36.49 -8.52
C ASN A 370 22.73 -35.06 -8.25
N GLN A 371 22.03 -34.10 -8.84
CA GLN A 371 22.31 -32.68 -8.66
C GLN A 371 21.02 -31.89 -8.59
N THR A 372 21.10 -30.72 -7.98
CA THR A 372 20.03 -29.72 -7.96
C THR A 372 20.65 -28.33 -7.79
N THR A 373 19.82 -27.29 -7.85
CA THR A 373 20.19 -25.92 -7.47
C THR A 373 19.27 -25.45 -6.35
N VAL A 374 19.67 -24.40 -5.63
CA VAL A 374 18.84 -23.86 -4.56
C VAL A 374 17.53 -23.29 -5.09
N SER A 375 17.54 -22.66 -6.28
CA SER A 375 16.33 -22.17 -6.93
C SER A 375 15.42 -23.31 -7.39
N ASP A 376 15.94 -24.37 -8.03
CA ASP A 376 15.10 -25.49 -8.49
C ASP A 376 14.39 -26.18 -7.31
N MET A 377 15.12 -26.46 -6.22
CA MET A 377 14.54 -27.07 -5.04
C MET A 377 13.55 -26.12 -4.35
N GLY A 378 13.85 -24.82 -4.29
CA GLY A 378 12.97 -23.79 -3.77
C GLY A 378 11.64 -23.70 -4.53
N MET A 379 11.71 -23.64 -5.87
CA MET A 379 10.54 -23.62 -6.75
C MET A 379 9.70 -24.90 -6.60
N LEU A 380 10.34 -26.08 -6.47
CA LEU A 380 9.61 -27.33 -6.22
C LEU A 380 8.82 -27.27 -4.90
N LEU A 381 9.44 -26.74 -3.83
CA LEU A 381 8.80 -26.61 -2.51
C LEU A 381 7.66 -25.58 -2.54
N GLU A 382 7.83 -24.47 -3.26
CA GLU A 382 6.75 -23.51 -3.52
C GLU A 382 5.57 -24.20 -4.20
N ASP A 383 5.83 -24.93 -5.29
CA ASP A 383 4.82 -25.61 -6.09
C ASP A 383 4.02 -26.64 -5.28
N ILE A 384 4.71 -27.44 -4.44
CA ILE A 384 4.08 -28.37 -3.50
C ILE A 384 3.16 -27.61 -2.54
N TYR A 385 3.65 -26.49 -1.97
CA TYR A 385 2.87 -25.70 -1.02
C TYR A 385 1.66 -25.05 -1.69
N GLN A 386 1.82 -24.36 -2.82
CA GLN A 386 0.71 -23.75 -3.56
C GLN A 386 -0.35 -24.78 -3.94
N CYS A 387 0.08 -25.96 -4.41
CA CYS A 387 -0.82 -27.07 -4.70
C CYS A 387 -1.58 -27.55 -3.46
N SER A 388 -0.93 -27.63 -2.30
CA SER A 388 -1.59 -28.02 -1.04
C SER A 388 -2.66 -27.02 -0.58
N GLN A 389 -2.44 -25.72 -0.82
CA GLN A 389 -3.35 -24.66 -0.38
C GLN A 389 -4.52 -24.47 -1.34
N THR A 390 -4.24 -24.46 -2.65
CA THR A 390 -5.20 -24.02 -3.67
C THR A 390 -5.71 -25.15 -4.56
N GLY A 391 -4.97 -26.27 -4.65
CA GLY A 391 -5.20 -27.31 -5.66
C GLY A 391 -4.79 -26.91 -7.08
N GLY A 392 -4.12 -25.76 -7.25
CA GLY A 392 -3.53 -25.27 -8.50
C GLY A 392 -2.00 -25.17 -8.44
N GLY A 393 -1.41 -24.28 -9.24
CA GLY A 393 0.05 -24.08 -9.32
C GLY A 393 0.69 -24.80 -10.51
N ALA A 394 1.99 -24.59 -10.72
CA ALA A 394 2.69 -25.14 -11.89
C ALA A 394 2.77 -26.67 -11.85
N LEU A 395 2.87 -27.26 -10.64
CA LEU A 395 2.82 -28.71 -10.43
C LEU A 395 1.54 -29.35 -10.99
N VAL A 396 0.36 -28.79 -10.69
CA VAL A 396 -0.92 -29.32 -11.20
C VAL A 396 -1.07 -29.03 -12.70
N ALA A 397 -0.57 -27.88 -13.18
CA ALA A 397 -0.61 -27.53 -14.60
C ALA A 397 0.27 -28.45 -15.46
N ALA A 398 1.44 -28.86 -14.97
CA ALA A 398 2.34 -29.76 -15.67
C ALA A 398 1.85 -31.22 -15.67
N PHE A 399 1.07 -31.60 -14.67
CA PHE A 399 0.59 -32.97 -14.45
C PHE A 399 -0.93 -33.03 -14.22
N PRO A 400 -1.72 -32.56 -15.20
CA PRO A 400 -3.17 -32.52 -15.07
C PRO A 400 -3.72 -33.92 -14.84
N ASP A 401 -4.76 -34.02 -14.02
CA ASP A 401 -5.43 -35.27 -13.70
C ASP A 401 -4.53 -36.36 -13.10
N THR A 402 -3.39 -36.03 -12.47
CA THR A 402 -2.53 -37.07 -11.86
C THR A 402 -2.10 -36.70 -10.45
N ILE A 403 -1.74 -35.44 -10.22
CA ILE A 403 -1.51 -34.85 -8.90
C ILE A 403 -2.63 -33.87 -8.54
N ASN A 404 -3.01 -33.82 -7.27
CA ASN A 404 -4.09 -32.96 -6.77
C ASN A 404 -3.76 -32.41 -5.38
N GLN A 405 -4.64 -31.55 -4.85
CA GLN A 405 -4.47 -30.92 -3.53
C GLN A 405 -4.20 -31.93 -2.40
N ASN A 406 -4.88 -33.09 -2.39
CA ASN A 406 -4.70 -34.11 -1.35
C ASN A 406 -3.34 -34.80 -1.47
N SER A 407 -2.85 -35.03 -2.69
CA SER A 407 -1.49 -35.52 -2.92
C SER A 407 -0.46 -34.56 -2.34
N CYS A 408 -0.60 -33.26 -2.61
CA CYS A 408 0.32 -32.23 -2.13
C CYS A 408 0.29 -32.07 -0.60
N LYS A 409 -0.89 -32.16 0.02
CA LYS A 409 -1.02 -32.22 1.49
C LYS A 409 -0.31 -33.44 2.07
N GLN A 410 -0.44 -34.61 1.44
CA GLN A 410 0.28 -35.82 1.88
C GLN A 410 1.79 -35.67 1.77
N ILE A 411 2.29 -35.08 0.68
CA ILE A 411 3.72 -34.78 0.52
C ILE A 411 4.23 -33.94 1.69
N ILE A 412 3.54 -32.84 2.03
CA ILE A 412 3.89 -31.99 3.18
C ILE A 412 3.85 -32.80 4.48
N ASN A 413 2.79 -33.58 4.73
CA ASN A 413 2.67 -34.40 5.94
C ASN A 413 3.83 -35.38 6.10
N TYR A 414 4.34 -35.97 5.02
CA TYR A 414 5.52 -36.84 5.07
C TYR A 414 6.80 -36.05 5.35
N LEU A 415 6.98 -34.89 4.73
CA LEU A 415 8.12 -34.01 4.98
C LEU A 415 8.14 -33.46 6.42
N GLU A 416 6.98 -33.26 7.04
CA GLU A 416 6.86 -32.92 8.46
C GLU A 416 7.37 -34.03 9.38
N GLN A 417 7.41 -35.29 8.94
CA GLN A 417 7.94 -36.41 9.73
C GLN A 417 9.47 -36.42 9.80
N ASN A 418 10.17 -35.61 8.98
CA ASN A 418 11.62 -35.47 9.09
C ASN A 418 11.96 -34.55 10.28
N LYS A 419 12.11 -35.16 11.47
CA LYS A 419 12.45 -34.49 12.73
C LYS A 419 13.86 -34.91 13.17
N ILE A 420 14.83 -34.00 13.10
CA ILE A 420 16.22 -34.27 13.46
C ILE A 420 16.78 -33.33 14.54
N GLY A 421 16.10 -32.22 14.82
CA GLY A 421 16.49 -31.21 15.81
C GLY A 421 17.75 -30.42 15.42
N GLN A 422 18.04 -30.29 14.12
CA GLN A 422 19.25 -29.67 13.58
C GLN A 422 18.95 -28.90 12.29
N LEU A 423 19.95 -28.15 11.79
CA LEU A 423 19.85 -27.35 10.56
C LEU A 423 18.70 -26.33 10.66
N LEU A 424 17.84 -26.25 9.65
CA LEU A 424 16.70 -25.32 9.61
C LEU A 424 15.75 -25.48 10.81
N GLU A 425 15.54 -26.71 11.29
CA GLU A 425 14.65 -26.98 12.42
C GLU A 425 15.16 -26.33 13.73
N ALA A 426 16.49 -26.24 13.90
CA ALA A 426 17.07 -25.58 15.07
C ALA A 426 17.03 -24.03 14.98
N GLY A 427 16.75 -23.48 13.78
CA GLY A 427 16.75 -22.04 13.53
C GLY A 427 15.38 -21.37 13.64
N VAL A 428 14.29 -22.12 13.80
CA VAL A 428 12.92 -21.58 13.87
C VAL A 428 12.39 -21.50 15.31
N PRO A 429 11.41 -20.63 15.61
CA PRO A 429 10.78 -20.57 16.92
C PRO A 429 10.10 -21.89 17.32
N GLU A 430 10.09 -22.18 18.63
CA GLU A 430 9.37 -23.33 19.17
C GLU A 430 7.89 -23.30 18.77
N GLY A 431 7.36 -24.47 18.39
CA GLY A 431 5.97 -24.60 17.90
C GLY A 431 5.79 -24.28 16.42
N THR A 432 6.82 -23.85 15.70
CA THR A 432 6.76 -23.70 14.23
C THR A 432 6.82 -25.07 13.57
N THR A 433 5.82 -25.37 12.75
CA THR A 433 5.83 -26.59 11.93
C THR A 433 6.85 -26.46 10.81
N VAL A 434 7.83 -27.36 10.79
CA VAL A 434 8.83 -27.47 9.73
C VAL A 434 8.62 -28.79 8.97
N ALA A 435 8.32 -28.66 7.68
CA ALA A 435 8.30 -29.74 6.71
C ALA A 435 9.60 -29.67 5.89
N MET A 436 10.48 -30.66 6.00
CA MET A 436 11.82 -30.57 5.42
C MET A 436 12.38 -31.91 4.97
N LYS A 437 13.49 -31.84 4.23
CA LYS A 437 14.40 -32.96 4.01
C LYS A 437 15.83 -32.45 4.06
N HIS A 438 16.68 -33.13 4.82
CA HIS A 438 18.12 -32.84 4.87
C HIS A 438 18.92 -33.77 3.93
N GLY A 439 20.10 -33.32 3.53
CA GLY A 439 21.14 -34.11 2.87
C GLY A 439 22.48 -33.85 3.55
N TRP A 440 23.34 -34.87 3.56
CA TRP A 440 24.70 -34.80 4.10
C TRP A 440 25.71 -35.03 2.98
#